data_AF-A0A354Q4X0-F1
#
_entry.id   AF-A0A354Q4X0-F1
#
_cell.length_a   1.000
_cell.length_b   1.000
_cell.length_c   1.000
_cell.angle_alpha   90.00
_cell.angle_beta   90.00
_cell.angle_gamma   90.00
#
_symmetry.space_group_name_H-M   'P 1'
#
loop_
_entity.id
_entity.type
_entity.pdbx_description
1 polymer ?
#
loop_
_entity_poly.entity_id
_entity_poly.type
_entity_poly.pdbx_seq_one_letter_code
_entity_poly.pdbx_strand_id
1 'polypeptide(L)'
;MAEHQIRKVAGLGKIDVAGKHVHRRYEKHYRFPDVCVVGGGPSGLAAAKGALDEGKQVLLIDDNPQLGGHSLHSIFPVNNCENESLNGIPENQAVQKLIKELAANPNLEVMVNTSVFGLYEDNLVAA
;
A
#
# COMPACT_ATOMS: atom_id res chain seq x y z
N MET A 1 -26.19 26.27 20.68
CA MET A 1 -25.25 26.27 19.53
C MET A 1 -24.04 25.34 19.73
N ALA A 2 -23.45 25.26 20.93
CA ALA A 2 -22.32 24.36 21.22
C ALA A 2 -22.65 22.85 21.10
N GLU A 3 -23.82 22.39 21.58
CA GLU A 3 -24.21 20.97 21.55
C GLU A 3 -24.23 20.37 20.13
N HIS A 4 -24.71 21.13 19.14
CA HIS A 4 -24.77 20.66 17.75
C HIS A 4 -23.37 20.45 17.15
N GLN A 5 -22.41 21.29 17.53
CA GLN A 5 -21.01 21.14 17.12
C GLN A 5 -20.35 20.01 17.90
N ILE A 6 -20.57 19.90 19.22
CA ILE A 6 -20.05 18.82 20.06
C ILE A 6 -20.50 17.45 19.53
N ARG A 7 -21.77 17.28 19.14
CA ARG A 7 -22.25 16.03 18.52
C ARG A 7 -21.56 15.69 17.21
N LYS A 8 -21.10 16.68 16.43
CA LYS A 8 -20.33 16.45 15.19
C LYS A 8 -18.90 15.97 15.49
N VAL A 9 -18.29 16.44 16.58
CA VAL A 9 -16.90 16.08 16.94
C VAL A 9 -16.84 14.86 17.87
N ALA A 10 -17.93 14.50 18.55
CA ALA A 10 -18.00 13.40 19.52
C ALA A 10 -18.00 11.99 18.90
N GLY A 11 -17.77 11.83 17.59
CA GLY A 11 -17.63 10.52 16.95
C GLY A 11 -18.91 9.68 16.84
N LEU A 12 -20.07 10.26 17.16
CA LEU A 12 -21.37 9.60 17.00
C LEU A 12 -21.77 9.64 15.51
N GLY A 13 -21.27 8.68 14.73
CA GLY A 13 -21.67 8.49 13.34
C GLY A 13 -23.20 8.35 13.17
N LYS A 14 -23.70 8.53 11.95
CA LYS A 14 -25.13 8.34 11.62
C LYS A 14 -25.28 7.16 10.68
N ILE A 15 -26.23 6.28 10.99
CA ILE A 15 -26.57 5.14 10.13
C ILE A 15 -27.61 5.61 9.10
N ASP A 16 -27.38 5.27 7.82
CA ASP A 16 -28.37 5.48 6.76
C ASP A 16 -29.47 4.41 6.83
N VAL A 17 -30.53 4.72 7.56
CA VAL A 17 -31.71 3.85 7.70
C VAL A 17 -32.57 3.77 6.43
N ALA A 18 -32.38 4.67 5.46
CA ALA A 18 -33.10 4.65 4.19
C ALA A 18 -32.48 3.66 3.18
N GLY A 19 -31.32 3.10 3.48
CA GLY A 19 -30.69 2.07 2.65
C GLY A 19 -30.26 2.57 1.26
N LYS A 20 -29.79 3.81 1.12
CA LYS A 20 -29.47 4.40 -0.20
C LYS A 20 -28.35 3.66 -0.95
N HIS A 21 -27.62 2.78 -0.26
CA HIS A 21 -26.50 2.02 -0.82
C HIS A 21 -26.70 0.50 -0.87
N VAL A 22 -27.93 -0.01 -0.70
CA VAL A 22 -28.24 -1.46 -0.71
C VAL A 22 -27.89 -2.17 -2.02
N HIS A 23 -27.72 -1.44 -3.11
CA HIS A 23 -27.35 -2.02 -4.42
C HIS A 23 -25.85 -2.26 -4.60
N ARG A 24 -25.00 -1.92 -3.61
CA ARG A 24 -23.56 -2.22 -3.69
C ARG A 24 -23.33 -3.73 -3.58
N ARG A 25 -22.51 -4.25 -4.49
CA ARG A 25 -22.03 -5.63 -4.45
C ARG A 25 -20.70 -5.66 -3.72
N TYR A 26 -20.58 -6.55 -2.75
CA TYR A 26 -19.34 -6.81 -2.03
C TYR A 26 -18.90 -8.23 -2.41
N GLU A 27 -17.73 -8.33 -3.01
CA GLU A 27 -17.18 -9.61 -3.48
C GLU A 27 -15.91 -9.94 -2.70
N LYS A 28 -15.69 -11.22 -2.45
CA LYS A 28 -14.47 -11.72 -1.83
C LYS A 28 -13.57 -12.28 -2.92
N HIS A 29 -12.31 -11.85 -2.91
CA HIS A 29 -11.28 -12.32 -3.82
C HIS A 29 -10.20 -13.02 -3.01
N TYR A 30 -9.70 -14.14 -3.54
CA TYR A 30 -8.60 -14.88 -2.94
C TYR A 30 -7.37 -14.77 -3.85
N ARG A 31 -6.20 -14.60 -3.24
CA ARG A 31 -4.90 -14.56 -3.90
C ARG A 31 -3.96 -15.51 -3.16
N PHE A 32 -3.06 -16.14 -3.90
CA PHE A 32 -2.09 -17.10 -3.38
C PHE A 32 -0.71 -16.79 -3.95
N PRO A 33 -0.15 -15.60 -3.67
CA PRO A 33 1.21 -15.26 -4.09
C PRO A 33 2.23 -16.09 -3.30
N ASP A 34 3.44 -16.22 -3.84
CA ASP A 34 4.57 -16.78 -3.08
C ASP A 34 4.97 -15.84 -1.93
N VAL A 35 4.89 -14.52 -2.17
CA VAL A 35 5.24 -13.47 -1.21
C VAL A 35 4.18 -12.39 -1.19
N CYS A 36 3.64 -12.07 -0.01
CA CYS A 36 2.76 -10.93 0.23
C CYS A 36 3.54 -9.83 0.96
N VAL A 37 3.67 -8.67 0.34
CA VAL A 37 4.31 -7.48 0.92
C VAL A 37 3.24 -6.49 1.34
N VAL A 38 3.27 -6.08 2.60
CA VAL A 38 2.34 -5.11 3.17
C VAL A 38 3.07 -3.78 3.40
N GLY A 39 2.62 -2.74 2.71
CA GLY A 39 3.22 -1.42 2.66
C GLY A 39 4.08 -1.23 1.42
N GLY A 40 3.77 -0.22 0.62
CA GLY A 40 4.42 0.21 -0.62
C GLY A 40 5.42 1.35 -0.44
N GLY A 41 5.95 1.54 0.77
CA GLY A 41 7.07 2.44 1.05
C GLY A 41 8.41 1.93 0.51
N PRO A 42 9.53 2.63 0.76
CA PRO A 42 10.85 2.23 0.27
C PRO A 42 11.27 0.82 0.71
N SER A 43 10.96 0.43 1.96
CA SER A 43 11.27 -0.90 2.48
C SER A 43 10.45 -2.00 1.80
N GLY A 44 9.15 -1.78 1.61
CA GLY A 44 8.28 -2.74 0.93
C GLY A 44 8.60 -2.88 -0.55
N LEU A 45 8.94 -1.79 -1.23
CA LEU A 45 9.42 -1.84 -2.61
C LEU A 45 10.75 -2.60 -2.72
N ALA A 46 11.67 -2.42 -1.78
CA ALA A 46 12.91 -3.19 -1.74
C ALA A 46 12.66 -4.70 -1.48
N ALA A 47 11.75 -5.03 -0.56
CA ALA A 47 11.34 -6.40 -0.29
C ALA A 47 10.68 -7.06 -1.51
N ALA A 48 9.77 -6.35 -2.18
CA ALA A 48 9.13 -6.79 -3.41
C ALA A 48 10.18 -7.02 -4.50
N LYS A 49 11.13 -6.09 -4.67
CA LYS A 49 12.23 -6.25 -5.62
C LYS A 49 13.02 -7.53 -5.36
N GLY A 50 13.46 -7.77 -4.13
CA GLY A 50 14.25 -8.97 -3.79
C GLY A 50 13.51 -10.27 -4.13
N ALA A 51 12.22 -10.35 -3.78
CA ALA A 51 11.40 -11.52 -4.12
C ALA A 51 11.20 -11.68 -5.64
N LEU A 52 11.01 -10.57 -6.37
CA LEU A 52 10.88 -10.59 -7.82
C LEU A 52 12.18 -10.98 -8.53
N ASP A 53 13.34 -10.57 -8.01
CA ASP A 53 14.66 -10.95 -8.52
C ASP A 53 14.89 -12.47 -8.39
N GLU A 54 14.27 -13.12 -7.39
CA GLU A 54 14.22 -14.57 -7.23
C GLU A 54 13.13 -15.26 -8.10
N GLY A 55 12.40 -14.50 -8.91
CA GLY A 55 11.36 -15.00 -9.80
C GLY A 55 10.05 -15.38 -9.10
N LYS A 56 9.81 -14.93 -7.85
CA LYS A 56 8.60 -15.21 -7.08
C LYS A 56 7.40 -14.42 -7.57
N GLN A 57 6.19 -14.95 -7.37
CA GLN A 57 4.95 -14.19 -7.50
C GLN A 57 4.74 -13.30 -6.27
N VAL A 58 4.66 -12.00 -6.48
CA VAL A 58 4.60 -11.00 -5.41
C VAL A 58 3.29 -10.25 -5.47
N LEU A 59 2.58 -10.19 -4.34
CA LEU A 59 1.46 -9.28 -4.12
C LEU A 59 1.92 -8.14 -3.22
N LEU A 60 1.91 -6.91 -3.72
CA LEU A 60 2.22 -5.71 -2.96
C LEU A 60 0.93 -4.95 -2.63
N ILE A 61 0.65 -4.76 -1.34
CA ILE A 61 -0.57 -4.12 -0.85
C ILE A 61 -0.22 -2.81 -0.13
N ASP A 62 -0.92 -1.72 -0.44
CA ASP A 62 -0.76 -0.42 0.25
C ASP A 62 -2.14 0.25 0.45
N ASP A 63 -2.30 0.90 1.60
CA ASP A 63 -3.53 1.59 1.98
C ASP A 63 -3.69 2.96 1.30
N ASN A 64 -2.58 3.57 0.86
CA ASN A 64 -2.56 4.83 0.15
C ASN A 64 -2.97 4.65 -1.32
N PRO A 65 -3.40 5.74 -1.99
CA PRO A 65 -3.77 5.70 -3.40
C PRO A 65 -2.58 5.48 -4.36
N GLN A 66 -1.35 5.66 -3.88
CA GLN A 66 -0.14 5.46 -4.66
C GLN A 66 0.98 4.90 -3.79
N LEU A 67 1.85 4.08 -4.39
CA LEU A 67 3.06 3.58 -3.77
C LEU A 67 4.06 4.71 -3.51
N GLY A 68 4.96 4.47 -2.56
CA GLY A 68 6.11 5.30 -2.23
C GLY A 68 6.14 5.74 -0.77
N GLY A 69 5.01 5.63 -0.05
CA GLY A 69 4.90 5.96 1.37
C GLY A 69 5.45 7.35 1.70
N HIS A 70 6.17 7.46 2.81
CA HIS A 70 6.73 8.74 3.27
C HIS A 70 7.73 9.37 2.28
N SER A 71 8.46 8.57 1.51
CA SER A 71 9.48 9.05 0.57
C SER A 71 8.92 9.97 -0.52
N LEU A 72 7.60 9.89 -0.81
CA LEU A 72 6.93 10.82 -1.72
C LEU A 72 7.00 12.28 -1.27
N HIS A 73 7.15 12.52 0.03
CA HIS A 73 7.17 13.84 0.64
C HIS A 73 8.59 14.29 1.05
N SER A 74 9.60 13.48 0.76
CA SER A 74 10.98 13.75 1.11
C SER A 74 11.79 14.16 -0.12
N ILE A 75 12.58 15.22 0.05
CA ILE A 75 13.54 15.71 -0.95
C ILE A 75 14.98 15.50 -0.49
N PHE A 76 15.20 14.82 0.63
CA PHE A 76 16.55 14.47 1.07
C PHE A 76 17.18 13.51 0.06
N PRO A 77 18.49 13.63 -0.21
CA PRO A 77 19.17 12.70 -1.06
C PRO A 77 19.23 11.32 -0.39
N VAL A 78 18.99 10.27 -1.17
CA VAL A 78 19.25 8.90 -0.73
C VAL A 78 20.76 8.72 -0.56
N ASN A 79 21.16 8.12 0.56
CA ASN A 79 22.55 7.81 0.86
C ASN A 79 22.65 6.34 1.31
N ASN A 80 23.80 5.71 1.06
CA ASN A 80 24.10 4.33 1.46
C ASN A 80 23.08 3.30 0.94
N CYS A 81 22.53 3.50 -0.25
CA CYS A 81 21.70 2.50 -0.94
C CYS A 81 22.60 1.53 -1.70
N GLU A 82 22.32 0.22 -1.61
CA GLU A 82 23.00 -0.81 -2.41
C GLU A 82 22.82 -0.61 -3.92
N ASN A 83 21.69 -0.02 -4.32
CA ASN A 83 21.49 0.43 -5.69
C ASN A 83 22.15 1.80 -5.87
N GLU A 84 23.40 1.79 -6.33
CA GLU A 84 24.19 3.00 -6.59
C GLU A 84 23.48 4.01 -7.51
N SER A 85 22.60 3.55 -8.40
CA SER A 85 21.84 4.44 -9.28
C SER A 85 20.73 5.25 -8.58
N LEU A 86 20.51 4.99 -7.30
CA LEU A 86 19.60 5.73 -6.41
C LEU A 86 20.36 6.64 -5.44
N ASN A 87 21.66 6.47 -5.24
CA ASN A 87 22.41 7.36 -4.35
C ASN A 87 22.50 8.78 -4.93
N GLY A 88 22.34 9.79 -4.08
CA GLY A 88 22.47 11.21 -4.44
C GLY A 88 21.25 11.84 -5.10
N ILE A 89 20.25 11.07 -5.54
CA ILE A 89 18.98 11.62 -6.04
C ILE A 89 17.98 11.81 -4.88
N PRO A 90 17.05 12.78 -4.98
CA PRO A 90 16.01 12.97 -3.97
C PRO A 90 15.16 11.70 -3.76
N GLU A 91 14.80 11.40 -2.51
CA GLU A 91 14.00 10.22 -2.12
C GLU A 91 12.70 10.07 -2.94
N ASN A 92 11.98 11.17 -3.19
CA ASN A 92 10.77 11.14 -4.02
C ASN A 92 11.05 10.74 -5.48
N GLN A 93 12.23 11.04 -6.02
CA GLN A 93 12.62 10.61 -7.36
C GLN A 93 13.13 9.17 -7.35
N ALA A 94 13.89 8.77 -6.33
CA ALA A 94 14.38 7.41 -6.17
C ALA A 94 13.23 6.41 -6.08
N VAL A 95 12.23 6.69 -5.24
CA VAL A 95 11.08 5.80 -5.06
C VAL A 95 10.25 5.68 -6.34
N GLN A 96 10.07 6.78 -7.08
CA GLN A 96 9.38 6.77 -8.37
C GLN A 96 10.13 5.98 -9.43
N LYS A 97 11.46 6.03 -9.43
CA LYS A 97 12.31 5.21 -10.32
C LYS A 97 12.15 3.72 -9.99
N LEU A 98 12.17 3.36 -8.71
CA LEU A 98 11.98 1.98 -8.26
C LEU A 98 10.58 1.45 -8.60
N ILE A 99 9.52 2.24 -8.36
CA ILE A 99 8.14 1.86 -8.74
C ILE A 99 8.05 1.57 -10.24
N LYS A 100 8.65 2.41 -11.10
CA LYS A 100 8.66 2.20 -12.55
C LYS A 100 9.43 0.95 -12.98
N GLU A 101 10.56 0.69 -12.33
CA GLU A 101 11.36 -0.52 -12.57
C GLU A 101 10.55 -1.79 -12.28
N LEU A 102 9.88 -1.82 -11.12
CA LEU A 102 9.09 -2.97 -10.68
C LEU A 102 7.79 -3.16 -11.47
N ALA A 103 7.16 -2.07 -11.92
CA ALA A 103 5.90 -2.12 -12.67
C ALA A 103 6.01 -2.87 -14.01
N ALA A 104 7.22 -3.05 -14.55
CA ALA A 104 7.45 -3.83 -15.76
C ALA A 104 7.48 -5.34 -15.51
N ASN A 105 7.52 -5.79 -14.24
CA ASN A 105 7.66 -7.20 -13.91
C ASN A 105 6.29 -7.93 -13.95
N PRO A 106 6.12 -8.98 -14.77
CA PRO A 106 4.85 -9.70 -14.88
C PRO A 106 4.45 -10.49 -13.61
N ASN A 107 5.40 -10.73 -12.70
CA ASN A 107 5.14 -11.46 -11.44
C ASN A 107 4.67 -10.55 -10.29
N LEU A 108 4.54 -9.24 -10.54
CA LEU A 108 4.09 -8.27 -9.54
C LEU A 108 2.61 -7.92 -9.74
N GLU A 109 1.78 -8.22 -8.74
CA GLU A 109 0.44 -7.65 -8.58
C GLU A 109 0.49 -6.53 -7.53
N VAL A 110 -0.11 -5.37 -7.83
CA VAL A 110 -0.16 -4.23 -6.91
C VAL A 110 -1.61 -3.91 -6.56
N MET A 111 -1.91 -3.80 -5.27
CA MET A 111 -3.20 -3.39 -4.72
C MET A 111 -3.05 -2.12 -3.89
N VAL A 112 -3.35 -0.97 -4.49
CA VAL A 112 -3.44 0.33 -3.79
C VAL A 112 -4.85 0.57 -3.24
N ASN A 113 -5.03 1.53 -2.34
CA ASN A 113 -6.29 1.76 -1.63
C ASN A 113 -6.83 0.48 -0.94
N THR A 114 -5.92 -0.38 -0.49
CA THR A 114 -6.26 -1.69 0.09
C THR A 114 -5.57 -1.81 1.44
N SER A 115 -6.36 -1.94 2.51
CA SER A 115 -5.84 -1.91 3.88
C SER A 115 -5.78 -3.31 4.45
N VAL A 116 -4.57 -3.85 4.63
CA VAL A 116 -4.38 -5.07 5.41
C VAL A 116 -4.77 -4.81 6.86
N PHE A 117 -5.77 -5.52 7.36
CA PHE A 117 -6.30 -5.34 8.72
C PHE A 117 -6.10 -6.56 9.62
N GLY A 118 -5.56 -7.67 9.10
CA GLY A 118 -5.26 -8.84 9.92
C GLY A 118 -4.31 -9.83 9.25
N LEU A 119 -3.48 -10.46 10.09
CA LEU A 119 -2.66 -11.63 9.78
C LEU A 119 -3.08 -12.76 10.73
N TYR A 120 -3.42 -13.90 10.15
CA TYR A 120 -3.89 -15.07 10.88
C TYR A 120 -2.96 -16.27 10.67
N GLU A 121 -3.34 -17.41 11.22
CA GLU A 121 -2.63 -18.68 11.06
C GLU A 121 -2.44 -19.04 9.57
N ASP A 122 -1.41 -19.83 9.29
CA ASP A 122 -1.05 -20.29 7.94
C ASP A 122 -0.79 -19.14 6.93
N ASN A 123 -0.33 -17.99 7.42
CA ASN A 123 -0.07 -16.77 6.64
C ASN A 123 -1.30 -16.25 5.89
N LEU A 124 -2.50 -16.46 6.43
CA LEU A 124 -3.71 -15.85 5.89
C LEU A 124 -3.72 -14.34 6.17
N VAL A 125 -3.64 -13.54 5.12
CA VAL A 125 -3.71 -12.07 5.17
C VAL A 125 -5.12 -11.61 4.78
N ALA A 126 -5.74 -10.76 5.60
CA ALA A 126 -7.00 -10.11 5.29
C ALA A 126 -6.80 -8.62 5.02
N ALA A 127 -7.33 -8.16 3.89
CA ALA A 127 -7.16 -6.82 3.35
C ALA A 127 -8.47 -6.28 2.76
#